data_AF-A0A7C6KEK6-F1
#
_entry.id   AF-A0A7C6KEK6-F1
#
_cell.length_a   1.000
_cell.length_b   1.000
_cell.length_c   1.000
_cell.angle_alpha   90.00
_cell.angle_beta   90.00
_cell.angle_gamma   90.00
#
_symmetry.space_group_name_H-M   'P 1'
#
loop_
_entity.id
_entity.type
_entity.pdbx_description
1 polymer ?
#
loop_
_entity_poly.entity_id
_entity_poly.type
_entity_poly.pdbx_seq_one_letter_code
_entity_poly.pdbx_strand_id
1 'polypeptide(L)'
;MNIHVAMAAVLCLALAPLATHARDIPSVPQAGKAAHSEREATTDHSTLEALKGPFKNGPEVTKACLSCHNTAGHQVMKSIHWTWEAKNPAIDKTLGKKLVANNFCGSILSNESRCTSCHAGYGWTDKNFDFSNQENVDCLACHDTTGTYRKFSTNAGHPLYEDIDSFEPMEGPPGAKSFKAPDLTNIAQHVGPSGRSNCGNCHFNGGGGDAVKHGDLDSSLKNPPKELDVHMAKDGANMVCSDCHTFNSHQPSGSRYAATAKDPHGLDLPRNDHNQATCESCHSSSPHQQARLNMHTDKLACQTCHIPAFARGGVATKTLWDWSTAGKRDANGKPLFIKDDHGHLKYSAAKGDFAYGENVRPEYKWYNGVVHQLTFTDRIDDTKVLELNRVEGSAQDPNARIWPFKVMLGKQAYDTENKTLVVNHVYGDDDTSLWKNYDFSKSIQAGMDYAGLPYSGKFGFIETRMNWFITHMVAPKEKAVPCAECHMRGEQGRLAAITDLYLPGRDRNRWVDLFGTLAIAGAIGGSTVHGLIRILTRRRKENTQ
;
A
#
# COMPACT_ATOMS: atom_id res chain seq x y z
N MET A 1 -4.10 -50.17 77.46
CA MET A 1 -3.15 -49.17 77.97
C MET A 1 -2.75 -48.29 76.79
N ASN A 2 -3.18 -47.03 76.81
CA ASN A 2 -2.77 -45.86 76.04
C ASN A 2 -2.93 -45.77 74.50
N ILE A 3 -3.87 -44.86 74.15
CA ILE A 3 -3.80 -43.73 73.21
C ILE A 3 -4.03 -43.97 71.70
N HIS A 4 -5.05 -43.26 71.23
CA HIS A 4 -5.64 -43.12 69.89
C HIS A 4 -4.70 -42.54 68.82
N VAL A 5 -4.98 -42.83 67.53
CA VAL A 5 -5.37 -41.84 66.50
C VAL A 5 -6.18 -42.55 65.39
N ALA A 6 -7.26 -41.89 64.96
CA ALA A 6 -8.20 -42.31 63.93
C ALA A 6 -7.65 -42.17 62.49
N MET A 7 -8.07 -43.08 61.59
CA MET A 7 -7.83 -42.95 60.15
C MET A 7 -9.15 -43.14 59.40
N ALA A 8 -9.61 -42.06 58.76
CA ALA A 8 -10.81 -42.01 57.94
C ALA A 8 -10.51 -42.51 56.52
N ALA A 9 -11.34 -43.44 56.04
CA ALA A 9 -11.30 -43.97 54.68
C ALA A 9 -11.81 -42.93 53.67
N VAL A 10 -10.97 -42.61 52.68
CA VAL A 10 -11.33 -41.83 51.48
C VAL A 10 -11.65 -42.81 50.36
N LEU A 11 -12.87 -42.72 49.84
CA LEU A 11 -13.34 -43.44 48.66
C LEU A 11 -12.71 -42.76 47.41
N CYS A 12 -11.73 -43.42 46.80
CA CYS A 12 -11.13 -43.01 45.53
C CYS A 12 -12.13 -43.20 44.38
N LEU A 13 -12.62 -42.10 43.79
CA LEU A 13 -13.17 -42.13 42.43
C LEU A 13 -12.01 -42.07 41.44
N ALA A 14 -11.92 -43.12 40.62
CA ALA A 14 -10.94 -43.30 39.56
C ALA A 14 -11.07 -42.21 38.48
N LEU A 15 -10.04 -41.37 38.37
CA LEU A 15 -9.73 -40.62 37.15
C LEU A 15 -8.94 -41.57 36.24
N ALA A 16 -9.59 -42.07 35.19
CA ALA A 16 -8.89 -42.73 34.09
C ALA A 16 -7.97 -41.70 33.40
N PRO A 17 -6.67 -41.98 33.22
CA PRO A 17 -5.82 -41.11 32.42
C PRO A 17 -6.21 -41.34 30.95
N LEU A 18 -6.87 -40.36 30.34
CA LEU A 18 -6.87 -40.22 28.88
C LEU A 18 -5.43 -39.93 28.47
N ALA A 19 -4.69 -41.00 28.17
CA ALA A 19 -3.42 -40.94 27.50
C ALA A 19 -3.66 -40.30 26.12
N THR A 20 -3.54 -38.97 26.05
CA THR A 20 -3.39 -38.26 24.78
C THR A 20 -2.13 -38.79 24.15
N HIS A 21 -2.30 -39.64 23.14
CA HIS A 21 -1.23 -39.96 22.20
C HIS A 21 -0.81 -38.62 21.58
N ALA A 22 0.29 -38.06 22.10
CA ALA A 22 1.06 -37.07 21.38
C ALA A 22 1.53 -37.77 20.11
N ARG A 23 0.74 -37.62 19.04
CA ARG A 23 1.25 -37.90 17.71
C ARG A 23 2.35 -36.88 17.49
N ASP A 24 3.56 -37.36 17.28
CA ASP A 24 4.66 -36.57 16.75
C ASP A 24 4.15 -35.84 15.51
N ILE A 25 3.88 -34.54 15.67
CA ILE A 25 3.55 -33.67 14.55
C ILE A 25 4.86 -33.52 13.79
N PRO A 26 4.91 -33.89 12.50
CA PRO A 26 6.11 -33.67 11.69
C PRO A 26 6.50 -32.20 11.81
N SER A 27 7.77 -31.95 12.14
CA SER A 27 8.34 -30.60 12.15
C SER A 27 7.94 -29.89 10.86
N VAL A 28 7.29 -28.73 10.99
CA VAL A 28 7.03 -27.82 9.87
C VAL A 28 8.37 -27.64 9.14
N PRO A 29 8.46 -27.93 7.83
CA PRO A 29 9.66 -27.64 7.08
C PRO A 29 9.93 -26.16 7.25
N GLN A 30 11.10 -25.84 7.81
CA GLN A 30 11.60 -24.48 7.86
C GLN A 30 11.51 -23.97 6.42
N ALA A 31 10.72 -22.91 6.18
CA ALA A 31 10.65 -22.28 4.86
C ALA A 31 12.09 -22.05 4.43
N GLY A 32 12.50 -22.76 3.36
CA GLY A 32 13.86 -22.70 2.87
C GLY A 32 14.20 -21.23 2.67
N LYS A 33 15.39 -20.83 3.13
CA LYS A 33 15.95 -19.54 2.70
C LYS A 33 15.76 -19.50 1.19
N ALA A 34 14.96 -18.56 0.70
CA ALA A 34 14.95 -18.25 -0.72
C ALA A 34 16.38 -17.85 -1.04
N ALA A 35 17.16 -18.80 -1.53
CA ALA A 35 18.47 -18.52 -2.07
C ALA A 35 18.17 -17.57 -3.22
N HIS A 36 18.69 -16.35 -3.12
CA HIS A 36 18.83 -15.51 -4.29
C HIS A 36 19.58 -16.38 -5.30
N SER A 37 18.87 -16.90 -6.29
CA SER A 37 19.52 -17.29 -7.52
C SER A 37 20.03 -15.96 -8.05
N GLU A 38 21.32 -15.69 -7.82
CA GLU A 38 22.09 -14.91 -8.78
C GLU A 38 21.82 -15.59 -10.11
N ARG A 39 20.83 -15.07 -10.84
CA ARG A 39 20.55 -15.56 -12.17
C ARG A 39 21.71 -15.06 -13.00
N GLU A 40 22.70 -15.93 -13.21
CA GLU A 40 23.80 -15.65 -14.12
C GLU A 40 23.21 -15.14 -15.44
N ALA A 41 23.66 -13.95 -15.85
CA ALA A 41 23.21 -13.36 -17.09
C ALA A 41 23.59 -14.29 -18.24
N THR A 42 22.64 -14.60 -19.12
CA THR A 42 22.89 -15.49 -20.26
C THR A 42 23.72 -14.82 -21.37
N THR A 43 23.98 -13.51 -21.25
CA THR A 43 24.80 -12.74 -22.19
C THR A 43 25.45 -11.55 -21.49
N ASP A 44 26.64 -11.17 -21.95
CA ASP A 44 27.30 -9.91 -21.58
C ASP A 44 26.98 -8.84 -22.63
N HIS A 45 26.10 -7.90 -22.25
CA HIS A 45 25.64 -6.82 -23.13
C HIS A 45 26.75 -5.84 -23.53
N SER A 46 27.84 -5.74 -22.75
CA SER A 46 28.97 -4.85 -23.06
C SER A 46 29.77 -5.29 -24.29
N THR A 47 29.68 -6.58 -24.66
CA THR A 47 30.38 -7.16 -25.81
C THR A 47 29.60 -7.04 -27.12
N LEU A 48 28.32 -6.66 -27.06
CA LEU A 48 27.43 -6.65 -28.22
C LEU A 48 27.68 -5.41 -29.09
N GLU A 49 27.95 -5.62 -30.38
CA GLU A 49 28.19 -4.53 -31.34
C GLU A 49 27.03 -3.52 -31.39
N ALA A 50 25.79 -4.01 -31.32
CA ALA A 50 24.59 -3.19 -31.33
C ALA A 50 24.49 -2.21 -30.14
N LEU A 51 25.24 -2.45 -29.05
CA LEU A 51 25.22 -1.66 -27.82
C LEU A 51 26.50 -0.84 -27.60
N LYS A 52 27.40 -0.78 -28.60
CA LYS A 52 28.61 0.07 -28.54
C LYS A 52 28.31 1.57 -28.60
N GLY A 53 27.12 1.95 -29.04
CA GLY A 53 26.69 3.34 -29.14
C GLY A 53 27.55 4.17 -30.10
N PRO A 54 27.60 5.50 -29.93
CA PRO A 54 26.88 6.27 -28.92
C PRO A 54 25.36 6.31 -29.20
N PHE A 55 24.56 6.38 -28.13
CA PHE A 55 23.11 6.62 -28.24
C PHE A 55 22.78 8.08 -27.95
N LYS A 56 22.01 8.71 -28.84
CA LYS A 56 21.60 10.12 -28.69
C LYS A 56 20.38 10.29 -27.79
N ASN A 57 19.54 9.26 -27.70
CA ASN A 57 18.32 9.29 -26.91
C ASN A 57 17.87 7.87 -26.48
N GLY A 58 16.85 7.83 -25.63
CA GLY A 58 16.28 6.59 -25.10
C GLY A 58 15.67 5.69 -26.17
N PRO A 59 14.82 6.21 -27.09
CA PRO A 59 14.28 5.41 -28.19
C PRO A 59 15.34 4.74 -29.08
N GLU A 60 16.49 5.37 -29.33
CA GLU A 60 17.60 4.73 -30.05
C GLU A 60 18.16 3.52 -29.29
N VAL A 61 18.26 3.58 -27.96
CA VAL A 61 18.63 2.42 -27.13
C VAL A 61 17.59 1.32 -27.26
N THR A 62 16.30 1.66 -27.11
CA THR A 62 15.20 0.69 -27.23
C THR A 62 15.20 0.02 -28.60
N LYS A 63 15.42 0.77 -29.67
CA LYS A 63 15.55 0.23 -31.02
C LYS A 63 16.68 -0.80 -31.14
N ALA A 64 17.84 -0.53 -30.52
CA ALA A 64 18.92 -1.50 -30.46
C ALA A 64 18.52 -2.76 -29.66
N CYS A 65 17.87 -2.59 -28.50
CA CYS A 65 17.37 -3.72 -27.70
C CYS A 65 16.38 -4.60 -28.48
N LEU A 66 15.46 -4.00 -29.24
CA LEU A 66 14.43 -4.69 -30.01
C LEU A 66 14.98 -5.52 -31.17
N SER A 67 16.23 -5.28 -31.61
CA SER A 67 16.89 -6.14 -32.60
C SER A 67 17.10 -7.58 -32.12
N CYS A 68 17.20 -7.77 -30.79
CA CYS A 68 17.37 -9.08 -30.15
C CYS A 68 16.14 -9.47 -29.30
N HIS A 69 15.51 -8.51 -28.61
CA HIS A 69 14.34 -8.70 -27.76
C HIS A 69 13.03 -8.34 -28.46
N ASN A 70 12.84 -8.85 -29.68
CA ASN A 70 11.78 -8.45 -30.60
C ASN A 70 10.33 -8.68 -30.09
N THR A 71 10.11 -9.52 -29.07
CA THR A 71 8.80 -9.68 -28.43
C THR A 71 8.63 -8.85 -27.15
N ALA A 72 9.72 -8.36 -26.56
CA ALA A 72 9.68 -7.71 -25.24
C ALA A 72 8.91 -6.38 -25.29
N GLY A 73 9.08 -5.59 -26.35
CA GLY A 73 8.31 -4.35 -26.57
C GLY A 73 6.81 -4.63 -26.55
N HIS A 74 6.34 -5.56 -27.39
CA HIS A 74 4.95 -5.99 -27.42
C HIS A 74 4.42 -6.51 -26.08
N GLN A 75 5.25 -7.20 -25.29
CA GLN A 75 4.88 -7.69 -23.98
C GLN A 75 4.68 -6.53 -23.00
N VAL A 76 5.63 -5.60 -22.91
CA VAL A 76 5.51 -4.40 -22.05
C VAL A 76 4.29 -3.58 -22.45
N MET A 77 4.04 -3.41 -23.74
CA MET A 77 2.91 -2.62 -24.25
C MET A 77 1.53 -3.15 -23.87
N LYS A 78 1.43 -4.44 -23.49
CA LYS A 78 0.18 -5.03 -22.99
C LYS A 78 -0.01 -4.84 -21.48
N SER A 79 1.03 -4.41 -20.78
CA SER A 79 1.01 -4.26 -19.32
C SER A 79 0.38 -2.95 -18.86
N ILE A 80 -0.10 -2.95 -17.62
CA ILE A 80 -0.56 -1.74 -16.93
C ILE A 80 0.52 -0.65 -16.85
N HIS A 81 1.82 -1.01 -16.89
CA HIS A 81 2.91 -0.04 -16.85
C HIS A 81 3.01 0.79 -18.14
N TRP A 82 2.56 0.24 -19.27
CA TRP A 82 2.48 0.95 -20.54
C TRP A 82 1.13 1.63 -20.74
N THR A 83 0.03 0.88 -20.60
CA THR A 83 -1.31 1.40 -20.92
C THR A 83 -1.81 2.39 -19.87
N TRP A 84 -1.33 2.26 -18.62
CA TRP A 84 -1.90 2.91 -17.44
C TRP A 84 -3.41 2.66 -17.30
N GLU A 85 -3.87 1.53 -17.81
CA GLU A 85 -5.25 1.07 -17.80
C GLU A 85 -5.32 -0.33 -17.18
N ALA A 86 -6.40 -0.59 -16.45
CA ALA A 86 -6.66 -1.88 -15.82
C ALA A 86 -8.17 -2.15 -15.82
N LYS A 87 -8.59 -3.32 -16.29
CA LYS A 87 -9.99 -3.73 -16.16
C LYS A 87 -10.23 -4.26 -14.75
N ASN A 88 -11.20 -3.69 -14.03
CA ASN A 88 -11.72 -4.30 -12.82
C ASN A 88 -12.95 -5.15 -13.17
N PRO A 89 -12.85 -6.49 -13.14
CA PRO A 89 -13.95 -7.36 -13.53
C PRO A 89 -15.11 -7.34 -12.54
N ALA A 90 -14.89 -7.01 -11.26
CA ALA A 90 -15.93 -7.03 -10.24
C ALA A 90 -16.99 -5.92 -10.42
N ILE A 91 -16.60 -4.81 -11.06
CA ILE A 91 -17.50 -3.67 -11.34
C ILE A 91 -17.61 -3.37 -12.85
N ASP A 92 -17.08 -4.26 -13.69
CA ASP A 92 -16.98 -4.12 -15.16
C ASP A 92 -16.56 -2.72 -15.63
N LYS A 93 -15.51 -2.17 -15.00
CA LYS A 93 -15.04 -0.80 -15.27
C LYS A 93 -13.57 -0.80 -15.67
N THR A 94 -13.23 -0.04 -16.71
CA THR A 94 -11.85 0.29 -17.04
C THR A 94 -11.37 1.40 -16.11
N LEU A 95 -10.37 1.06 -15.31
CA LEU A 95 -9.68 1.92 -14.37
C LEU A 95 -8.24 2.14 -14.85
N GLY A 96 -7.38 2.66 -13.97
CA GLY A 96 -5.98 2.92 -14.26
C GLY A 96 -5.62 4.38 -14.13
N LYS A 97 -4.33 4.68 -14.05
CA LYS A 97 -3.82 6.04 -13.77
C LYS A 97 -4.26 7.07 -14.82
N LYS A 98 -4.58 6.62 -16.04
CA LYS A 98 -5.11 7.48 -17.12
C LYS A 98 -6.54 7.98 -16.89
N LEU A 99 -7.35 7.22 -16.13
CA LEU A 99 -8.80 7.43 -16.04
C LEU A 99 -9.28 7.84 -14.66
N VAL A 100 -8.59 7.38 -13.61
CA VAL A 100 -9.09 7.51 -12.23
C VAL A 100 -8.66 8.82 -11.60
N ALA A 101 -9.56 9.43 -10.84
CA ALA A 101 -9.24 10.57 -10.01
C ALA A 101 -8.48 10.12 -8.74
N ASN A 102 -7.60 10.98 -8.25
CA ASN A 102 -6.98 10.85 -6.92
C ASN A 102 -7.01 12.20 -6.19
N ASN A 103 -6.80 12.17 -4.87
CA ASN A 103 -6.68 13.37 -4.04
C ASN A 103 -5.21 13.77 -3.76
N PHE A 104 -4.33 13.51 -4.73
CA PHE A 104 -2.97 14.04 -4.79
C PHE A 104 -2.90 15.12 -5.87
N CYS A 105 -2.31 14.80 -7.03
CA CYS A 105 -2.22 15.69 -8.19
C CYS A 105 -3.50 15.73 -9.03
N GLY A 106 -4.55 14.96 -8.68
CA GLY A 106 -5.82 14.96 -9.42
C GLY A 106 -5.79 14.02 -10.62
N SER A 107 -5.33 14.52 -11.77
CA SER A 107 -5.37 13.85 -13.08
C SER A 107 -4.00 13.84 -13.78
N ILE A 108 -3.80 12.88 -14.69
CA ILE A 108 -2.74 12.98 -15.70
C ILE A 108 -3.15 13.91 -16.85
N LEU A 109 -4.43 13.93 -17.21
CA LEU A 109 -4.91 14.66 -18.39
C LEU A 109 -4.49 16.13 -18.30
N SER A 110 -3.94 16.65 -19.40
CA SER A 110 -3.32 17.98 -19.55
C SER A 110 -1.99 18.19 -18.78
N ASN A 111 -1.56 17.21 -18.00
CA ASN A 111 -0.39 17.27 -17.11
C ASN A 111 0.62 16.15 -17.43
N GLU A 112 0.53 15.55 -18.62
CA GLU A 112 1.24 14.34 -19.03
C GLU A 112 2.75 14.47 -18.80
N SER A 113 3.39 15.49 -19.36
CA SER A 113 4.85 15.68 -19.32
C SER A 113 5.46 15.64 -17.91
N ARG A 114 4.71 16.07 -16.89
CA ARG A 114 5.11 15.97 -15.48
C ARG A 114 4.89 14.56 -14.92
N CYS A 115 3.74 13.96 -15.23
CA CYS A 115 3.29 12.70 -14.69
C CYS A 115 4.00 11.48 -15.29
N THR A 116 4.35 11.54 -16.57
CA THR A 116 4.92 10.45 -17.39
C THR A 116 6.42 10.28 -17.19
N SER A 117 7.05 11.13 -16.36
CA SER A 117 8.34 10.81 -15.73
C SER A 117 8.33 9.49 -14.94
N CYS A 118 7.14 8.97 -14.59
CA CYS A 118 6.93 7.64 -14.00
C CYS A 118 6.21 6.64 -14.93
N HIS A 119 6.09 6.93 -16.22
CA HIS A 119 5.56 5.98 -17.23
C HIS A 119 6.67 5.05 -17.69
N ALA A 120 6.35 3.84 -18.16
CA ALA A 120 7.35 2.90 -18.67
C ALA A 120 7.73 3.17 -20.15
N GLY A 121 7.69 4.43 -20.55
CA GLY A 121 7.97 4.86 -21.91
C GLY A 121 8.53 6.27 -22.00
N TYR A 122 8.73 6.69 -23.25
CA TYR A 122 9.33 7.93 -23.68
C TYR A 122 8.34 8.75 -24.51
N GLY A 123 8.25 10.05 -24.25
CA GLY A 123 7.59 11.00 -25.14
C GLY A 123 6.08 11.11 -24.97
N TRP A 124 5.50 10.60 -23.87
CA TRP A 124 4.08 10.83 -23.58
C TRP A 124 3.88 12.24 -23.03
N THR A 125 3.71 13.19 -23.95
CA THR A 125 3.51 14.64 -23.69
C THR A 125 2.06 15.07 -23.67
N ASP A 126 1.18 14.33 -24.34
CA ASP A 126 -0.23 14.67 -24.51
C ASP A 126 -1.09 13.46 -24.93
N LYS A 127 -2.38 13.69 -25.16
CA LYS A 127 -3.39 12.68 -25.53
C LYS A 127 -3.16 12.02 -26.89
N ASN A 128 -2.27 12.54 -27.74
CA ASN A 128 -1.95 11.98 -29.04
C ASN A 128 -0.74 11.03 -29.02
N PHE A 129 -0.27 10.64 -27.83
CA PHE A 129 0.82 9.69 -27.69
C PHE A 129 0.54 8.37 -28.42
N ASP A 130 1.49 7.92 -29.24
CA ASP A 130 1.39 6.67 -29.99
C ASP A 130 1.74 5.46 -29.11
N PHE A 131 0.72 4.86 -28.52
CA PHE A 131 0.83 3.63 -27.73
C PHE A 131 1.17 2.38 -28.57
N SER A 132 1.27 2.49 -29.90
CA SER A 132 1.63 1.38 -30.80
C SER A 132 3.12 1.35 -31.16
N ASN A 133 3.86 2.44 -30.90
CA ASN A 133 5.29 2.51 -31.20
C ASN A 133 6.14 1.83 -30.12
N GLN A 134 6.73 0.68 -30.46
CA GLN A 134 7.62 -0.08 -29.57
C GLN A 134 8.92 0.65 -29.22
N GLU A 135 9.43 1.51 -30.10
CA GLU A 135 10.67 2.27 -29.84
C GLU A 135 10.49 3.24 -28.64
N ASN A 136 9.24 3.59 -28.30
CA ASN A 136 8.93 4.43 -27.15
C ASN A 136 8.89 3.66 -25.81
N VAL A 137 9.03 2.33 -25.80
CA VAL A 137 9.16 1.57 -24.54
C VAL A 137 10.47 1.92 -23.86
N ASP A 138 10.46 2.21 -22.56
CA ASP A 138 11.68 2.43 -21.80
C ASP A 138 12.15 1.15 -21.11
N CYS A 139 13.09 0.46 -21.75
CA CYS A 139 13.71 -0.74 -21.20
C CYS A 139 14.63 -0.43 -20.01
N LEU A 140 15.26 0.75 -19.98
CA LEU A 140 16.30 1.11 -19.02
C LEU A 140 15.74 1.43 -17.63
N ALA A 141 14.53 2.00 -17.55
CA ALA A 141 13.88 2.27 -16.26
C ALA A 141 13.80 1.04 -15.34
N CYS A 142 13.63 -0.15 -15.91
CA CYS A 142 13.50 -1.39 -15.15
C CYS A 142 14.82 -2.18 -15.10
N HIS A 143 15.68 -2.06 -16.11
CA HIS A 143 16.83 -2.95 -16.28
C HIS A 143 18.20 -2.32 -16.04
N ASP A 144 18.30 -1.01 -15.77
CA ASP A 144 19.57 -0.38 -15.38
C ASP A 144 20.14 -1.01 -14.10
N THR A 145 21.37 -1.52 -14.14
CA THR A 145 22.09 -1.99 -12.94
C THR A 145 23.22 -1.05 -12.51
N THR A 146 23.49 0.02 -13.27
CA THR A 146 24.53 1.00 -12.94
C THR A 146 24.09 1.95 -11.82
N GLY A 147 22.78 2.11 -11.63
CA GLY A 147 22.20 3.03 -10.66
C GLY A 147 22.26 4.50 -11.09
N THR A 148 22.62 4.77 -12.35
CA THR A 148 22.76 6.12 -12.89
C THR A 148 21.60 6.53 -13.79
N TYR A 149 20.77 5.59 -14.25
CA TYR A 149 19.61 5.91 -15.08
C TYR A 149 18.52 6.62 -14.27
N ARG A 150 18.10 7.79 -14.74
CA ARG A 150 16.98 8.54 -14.14
C ARG A 150 16.24 9.35 -15.19
N LYS A 151 14.93 9.15 -15.25
CA LYS A 151 14.01 10.02 -15.99
C LYS A 151 13.96 11.41 -15.37
N PHE A 152 13.98 12.45 -16.21
CA PHE A 152 13.84 13.82 -15.74
C PHE A 152 12.37 14.12 -15.43
N SER A 153 12.12 14.79 -14.30
CA SER A 153 10.77 14.90 -13.71
C SER A 153 9.74 15.61 -14.58
N THR A 154 10.19 16.39 -15.57
CA THR A 154 9.38 17.25 -16.43
C THR A 154 9.58 16.98 -17.92
N ASN A 155 10.30 15.92 -18.29
CA ASN A 155 10.66 15.64 -19.68
C ASN A 155 9.89 14.45 -20.27
N ALA A 156 8.62 14.28 -19.91
CA ALA A 156 7.71 13.31 -20.51
C ALA A 156 8.25 11.86 -20.60
N GLY A 157 8.96 11.41 -19.56
CA GLY A 157 9.56 10.07 -19.51
C GLY A 157 10.98 9.98 -20.07
N HIS A 158 11.52 11.03 -20.67
CA HIS A 158 12.93 11.02 -21.08
C HIS A 158 13.87 11.28 -19.89
N PRO A 159 15.06 10.66 -19.84
CA PRO A 159 16.18 11.20 -19.06
C PRO A 159 16.65 12.52 -19.68
N LEU A 160 17.68 13.12 -19.10
CA LEU A 160 18.44 14.17 -19.80
C LEU A 160 19.32 13.54 -20.88
N TYR A 161 19.50 14.23 -22.00
CA TYR A 161 20.43 13.82 -23.06
C TYR A 161 21.66 14.71 -23.14
N GLU A 162 21.60 15.87 -22.49
CA GLU A 162 22.69 16.81 -22.33
C GLU A 162 22.66 17.35 -20.90
N ASP A 163 23.81 17.80 -20.42
CA ASP A 163 23.91 18.46 -19.13
C ASP A 163 23.11 19.76 -19.12
N ILE A 164 22.43 20.04 -18.02
CA ILE A 164 21.76 21.32 -17.79
C ILE A 164 22.48 22.01 -16.65
N ASP A 165 23.08 23.16 -16.92
CA ASP A 165 23.84 23.91 -15.91
C ASP A 165 22.94 24.74 -14.98
N SER A 166 21.72 25.06 -15.41
CA SER A 166 20.75 25.84 -14.64
C SER A 166 19.32 25.43 -14.96
N PHE A 167 18.65 24.84 -13.99
CA PHE A 167 17.22 24.53 -14.02
C PHE A 167 16.55 25.04 -12.75
N GLU A 168 15.54 25.88 -12.94
CA GLU A 168 14.69 26.39 -11.86
C GLU A 168 13.44 25.49 -11.74
N PRO A 169 13.27 24.74 -10.66
CA PRO A 169 12.10 23.87 -10.52
C PRO A 169 10.83 24.68 -10.35
N MET A 170 9.79 24.37 -11.14
CA MET A 170 8.45 24.94 -10.98
C MET A 170 7.81 24.57 -9.63
N GLU A 171 8.31 23.51 -8.99
CA GLU A 171 7.88 23.04 -7.68
C GLU A 171 8.99 23.22 -6.65
N GLY A 172 8.78 24.09 -5.66
CA GLY A 172 9.68 24.27 -4.52
C GLY A 172 10.15 25.71 -4.34
N PRO A 173 10.99 25.98 -3.33
CA PRO A 173 11.59 27.29 -3.15
C PRO A 173 12.51 27.62 -4.33
N PRO A 174 12.65 28.90 -4.70
CA PRO A 174 13.56 29.32 -5.76
C PRO A 174 15.00 28.86 -5.53
N GLY A 175 15.70 28.49 -6.60
CA GLY A 175 17.09 28.06 -6.57
C GLY A 175 17.47 27.18 -7.76
N ALA A 176 18.26 27.74 -8.67
CA ALA A 176 18.75 27.05 -9.86
C ALA A 176 19.64 25.87 -9.46
N LYS A 177 19.45 24.73 -10.16
CA LYS A 177 20.24 23.52 -9.96
C LYS A 177 20.82 23.03 -11.28
N SER A 178 22.01 22.45 -11.24
CA SER A 178 22.59 21.74 -12.37
C SER A 178 22.27 20.25 -12.30
N PHE A 179 22.14 19.63 -13.47
CA PHE A 179 21.85 18.21 -13.64
C PHE A 179 22.72 17.63 -14.74
N LYS A 180 23.22 16.42 -14.52
CA LYS A 180 24.04 15.69 -15.50
C LYS A 180 23.20 14.71 -16.30
N ALA A 181 23.50 14.59 -17.59
CA ALA A 181 22.93 13.54 -18.42
C ALA A 181 23.54 12.17 -18.05
N PRO A 182 22.72 11.11 -17.96
CA PRO A 182 23.24 9.75 -17.84
C PRO A 182 23.96 9.30 -19.12
N ASP A 183 24.98 8.47 -18.95
CA ASP A 183 25.63 7.79 -20.08
C ASP A 183 24.77 6.59 -20.52
N LEU A 184 23.94 6.83 -21.54
CA LEU A 184 23.04 5.81 -22.09
C LEU A 184 23.78 4.60 -22.66
N THR A 185 25.00 4.78 -23.18
CA THR A 185 25.80 3.68 -23.74
C THR A 185 26.26 2.78 -22.62
N ASN A 186 26.86 3.36 -21.58
CA ASN A 186 27.28 2.61 -20.40
C ASN A 186 26.09 1.90 -19.74
N ILE A 187 24.94 2.56 -19.62
CA ILE A 187 23.74 1.94 -19.04
C ILE A 187 23.25 0.75 -19.88
N ALA A 188 23.14 0.93 -21.20
CA ALA A 188 22.67 -0.12 -22.11
C ALA A 188 23.59 -1.36 -22.08
N GLN A 189 24.89 -1.17 -21.91
CA GLN A 189 25.88 -2.25 -21.81
C GLN A 189 25.84 -3.01 -20.47
N HIS A 190 25.22 -2.43 -19.45
CA HIS A 190 25.15 -2.99 -18.09
C HIS A 190 23.70 -3.20 -17.65
N VAL A 191 22.81 -3.54 -18.58
CA VAL A 191 21.44 -3.93 -18.24
C VAL A 191 21.41 -5.32 -17.59
N GLY A 192 20.42 -5.55 -16.72
CA GLY A 192 20.27 -6.80 -15.99
C GLY A 192 18.92 -6.94 -15.27
N PRO A 193 18.80 -7.92 -14.35
CA PRO A 193 17.59 -8.09 -13.55
C PRO A 193 17.26 -6.84 -12.71
N SER A 194 15.97 -6.51 -12.62
CA SER A 194 15.50 -5.36 -11.86
C SER A 194 15.77 -5.50 -10.36
N GLY A 195 16.31 -4.45 -9.75
CA GLY A 195 16.42 -4.30 -8.29
C GLY A 195 15.36 -3.39 -7.69
N ARG A 196 15.39 -3.25 -6.35
CA ARG A 196 14.46 -2.38 -5.60
C ARG A 196 14.55 -0.90 -6.04
N SER A 197 15.75 -0.44 -6.41
CA SER A 197 15.96 0.93 -6.89
C SER A 197 15.27 1.21 -8.22
N ASN A 198 15.20 0.24 -9.15
CA ASN A 198 14.54 0.41 -10.44
C ASN A 198 13.04 0.66 -10.25
N CYS A 199 12.36 -0.22 -9.50
CA CYS A 199 10.95 -0.06 -9.16
C CYS A 199 10.73 1.23 -8.34
N GLY A 200 11.62 1.48 -7.39
CA GLY A 200 11.60 2.63 -6.49
C GLY A 200 11.69 3.99 -7.17
N ASN A 201 12.34 4.09 -8.33
CA ASN A 201 12.41 5.34 -9.11
C ASN A 201 11.02 5.94 -9.36
N CYS A 202 10.00 5.08 -9.53
CA CYS A 202 8.61 5.50 -9.69
C CYS A 202 7.76 5.25 -8.43
N HIS A 203 7.89 4.07 -7.80
CA HIS A 203 6.97 3.64 -6.73
C HIS A 203 7.20 4.34 -5.39
N PHE A 204 8.44 4.77 -5.10
CA PHE A 204 8.76 5.54 -3.88
C PHE A 204 8.37 7.02 -4.03
N ASN A 205 8.41 7.55 -5.25
CA ASN A 205 8.21 8.98 -5.54
C ASN A 205 6.80 9.35 -6.03
N GLY A 206 5.83 8.44 -5.90
CA GLY A 206 4.46 8.65 -6.35
C GLY A 206 3.81 9.88 -5.68
N GLY A 207 3.05 10.68 -6.44
CA GLY A 207 2.40 11.88 -5.91
C GLY A 207 3.30 13.13 -5.83
N GLY A 208 4.46 13.09 -6.50
CA GLY A 208 5.34 14.25 -6.69
C GLY A 208 6.55 14.29 -5.76
N GLY A 209 6.83 13.23 -5.00
CA GLY A 209 7.99 13.15 -4.11
C GLY A 209 8.03 11.84 -3.33
N ASP A 210 9.16 11.60 -2.66
CA ASP A 210 9.40 10.40 -1.85
C ASP A 210 8.36 10.26 -0.73
N ALA A 211 7.94 9.02 -0.48
CA ALA A 211 6.91 8.62 0.49
C ALA A 211 5.56 9.34 0.38
N VAL A 212 5.29 10.19 -0.62
CA VAL A 212 4.07 11.02 -0.63
C VAL A 212 2.80 10.16 -0.72
N LYS A 213 2.78 9.14 -1.59
CA LYS A 213 1.55 8.42 -1.96
C LYS A 213 1.25 7.17 -1.13
N HIS A 214 2.06 6.10 -1.25
CA HIS A 214 1.73 4.79 -0.67
C HIS A 214 1.90 4.76 0.85
N GLY A 215 2.93 5.43 1.39
CA GLY A 215 3.22 5.48 2.83
C GLY A 215 3.94 4.24 3.37
N ASP A 216 3.84 3.08 2.72
CA ASP A 216 4.62 1.87 2.99
C ASP A 216 5.68 1.58 1.92
N LEU A 217 5.86 2.49 0.96
CA LEU A 217 6.89 2.43 -0.08
C LEU A 217 7.62 3.78 -0.17
N ASP A 218 8.90 3.81 0.20
CA ASP A 218 9.77 4.98 0.16
C ASP A 218 11.25 4.58 -0.04
N SER A 219 12.12 5.57 -0.21
CA SER A 219 13.54 5.36 -0.53
C SER A 219 14.33 4.53 0.50
N SER A 220 13.88 4.45 1.76
CA SER A 220 14.50 3.60 2.78
C SER A 220 14.44 2.10 2.44
N LEU A 221 13.52 1.69 1.56
CA LEU A 221 13.37 0.30 1.09
C LEU A 221 14.38 -0.11 0.01
N LYS A 222 15.29 0.79 -0.42
CA LYS A 222 16.40 0.37 -1.29
C LYS A 222 17.31 -0.65 -0.59
N ASN A 223 17.62 -0.38 0.68
CA ASN A 223 18.42 -1.24 1.54
C ASN A 223 17.90 -1.19 2.99
N PRO A 224 16.72 -1.77 3.26
CA PRO A 224 16.08 -1.63 4.55
C PRO A 224 16.74 -2.54 5.60
N PRO A 225 16.78 -2.13 6.88
CA PRO A 225 17.04 -3.06 7.97
C PRO A 225 15.85 -4.02 8.13
N LYS A 226 16.09 -5.20 8.71
CA LYS A 226 15.04 -6.20 8.99
C LYS A 226 13.87 -5.67 9.82
N GLU A 227 14.14 -4.69 10.67
CA GLU A 227 13.13 -4.02 11.47
C GLU A 227 12.10 -3.26 10.61
N LEU A 228 12.51 -2.73 9.46
CA LEU A 228 11.65 -2.00 8.56
C LEU A 228 10.85 -2.96 7.68
N ASP A 229 11.51 -3.91 7.03
CA ASP A 229 10.85 -4.94 6.23
C ASP A 229 11.63 -6.27 6.25
N VAL A 230 11.01 -7.33 6.78
CA VAL A 230 11.67 -8.63 6.93
C VAL A 230 11.93 -9.36 5.60
N HIS A 231 11.17 -9.04 4.55
CA HIS A 231 11.31 -9.67 3.23
C HIS A 231 12.40 -8.99 2.42
N MET A 232 12.43 -7.66 2.40
CA MET A 232 13.39 -6.88 1.62
C MET A 232 14.73 -6.66 2.31
N ALA A 233 14.84 -6.87 3.63
CA ALA A 233 16.10 -6.66 4.33
C ALA A 233 17.21 -7.62 3.90
N LYS A 234 18.44 -7.09 3.83
CA LYS A 234 19.63 -7.87 3.43
C LYS A 234 19.92 -9.05 4.36
N ASP A 235 19.67 -8.87 5.67
CA ASP A 235 19.75 -9.90 6.71
C ASP A 235 18.41 -10.62 6.96
N GLY A 236 17.41 -10.37 6.11
CA GLY A 236 16.14 -11.07 6.00
C GLY A 236 16.13 -12.02 4.80
N ALA A 237 15.07 -11.96 3.98
CA ALA A 237 15.01 -12.72 2.72
C ALA A 237 15.71 -12.01 1.54
N ASN A 238 16.11 -10.75 1.72
CA ASN A 238 16.73 -9.88 0.72
C ASN A 238 15.99 -9.83 -0.63
N MET A 239 14.66 -9.97 -0.61
CA MET A 239 13.83 -9.99 -1.81
C MET A 239 13.89 -8.66 -2.56
N VAL A 240 13.90 -8.73 -3.88
CA VAL A 240 13.55 -7.61 -4.76
C VAL A 240 12.05 -7.62 -5.06
N CYS A 241 11.53 -6.54 -5.63
CA CYS A 241 10.10 -6.40 -5.86
C CYS A 241 9.52 -7.53 -6.73
N SER A 242 10.27 -7.95 -7.75
CA SER A 242 9.89 -8.99 -8.71
C SER A 242 9.92 -10.42 -8.16
N ASP A 243 10.44 -10.64 -6.94
CA ASP A 243 10.36 -11.94 -6.27
C ASP A 243 8.94 -12.23 -5.75
N CYS A 244 8.17 -11.18 -5.44
CA CYS A 244 6.75 -11.28 -5.03
C CYS A 244 5.82 -10.82 -6.17
N HIS A 245 6.11 -9.66 -6.76
CA HIS A 245 5.47 -9.17 -7.98
C HIS A 245 6.06 -9.85 -9.21
N THR A 246 5.86 -11.16 -9.31
CA THR A 246 6.28 -11.97 -10.45
C THR A 246 5.81 -11.39 -11.78
N PHE A 247 6.67 -11.46 -12.79
CA PHE A 247 6.35 -11.02 -14.15
C PHE A 247 6.29 -12.22 -15.09
N ASN A 248 5.16 -12.41 -15.77
CA ASN A 248 5.04 -13.37 -16.86
C ASN A 248 4.84 -12.60 -18.17
N SER A 249 5.80 -12.68 -19.09
CA SER A 249 5.77 -11.90 -20.34
C SER A 249 5.53 -10.39 -20.08
N HIS A 250 6.33 -9.84 -19.16
CA HIS A 250 6.24 -8.46 -18.65
C HIS A 250 4.88 -8.05 -18.06
N GLN A 251 3.98 -9.00 -17.78
CA GLN A 251 2.74 -8.73 -17.04
C GLN A 251 3.01 -8.90 -15.54
N PRO A 252 2.88 -7.83 -14.73
CA PRO A 252 3.07 -7.93 -13.29
C PRO A 252 1.90 -8.66 -12.62
N SER A 253 2.22 -9.44 -11.58
CA SER A 253 1.23 -9.91 -10.61
C SER A 253 0.91 -8.85 -9.56
N GLY A 254 -0.31 -8.92 -9.02
CA GLY A 254 -0.85 -7.96 -8.08
C GLY A 254 -1.29 -6.63 -8.72
N SER A 255 -2.35 -6.04 -8.16
CA SER A 255 -2.84 -4.73 -8.60
C SER A 255 -3.62 -4.05 -7.48
N ARG A 256 -3.38 -2.76 -7.27
CA ARG A 256 -4.18 -1.96 -6.31
C ARG A 256 -5.64 -1.76 -6.75
N TYR A 257 -5.94 -1.97 -8.04
CA TYR A 257 -7.29 -1.82 -8.60
C TYR A 257 -8.16 -3.07 -8.39
N ALA A 258 -7.54 -4.20 -8.04
CA ALA A 258 -8.20 -5.47 -7.76
C ALA A 258 -7.28 -6.31 -6.86
N ALA A 259 -6.97 -5.81 -5.65
CA ALA A 259 -6.10 -6.52 -4.73
C ALA A 259 -6.80 -7.79 -4.24
N THR A 260 -6.09 -8.91 -4.15
CA THR A 260 -6.65 -10.17 -3.66
C THR A 260 -6.92 -10.06 -2.15
N ALA A 261 -8.19 -10.03 -1.76
CA ALA A 261 -8.58 -9.89 -0.35
C ALA A 261 -8.29 -11.14 0.49
N LYS A 262 -8.45 -12.31 -0.13
CA LYS A 262 -8.19 -13.63 0.42
C LYS A 262 -7.73 -14.50 -0.73
N ASP A 263 -6.57 -15.13 -0.58
CA ASP A 263 -6.06 -16.05 -1.59
C ASP A 263 -6.51 -17.49 -1.26
N PRO A 264 -7.40 -18.08 -2.08
CA PRO A 264 -7.81 -19.46 -1.92
C PRO A 264 -6.81 -20.45 -2.56
N HIS A 265 -5.89 -19.99 -3.41
CA HIS A 265 -4.91 -20.85 -4.08
C HIS A 265 -3.89 -21.40 -3.08
N GLY A 266 -3.37 -20.53 -2.21
CA GLY A 266 -2.43 -20.92 -1.17
C GLY A 266 -1.01 -21.00 -1.72
N LEU A 267 -0.24 -22.01 -1.29
CA LEU A 267 1.19 -22.08 -1.62
C LEU A 267 1.44 -22.25 -3.13
N ASP A 268 2.17 -21.30 -3.72
CA ASP A 268 2.59 -21.30 -5.13
C ASP A 268 3.90 -22.07 -5.35
N LEU A 269 4.42 -22.73 -4.31
CA LEU A 269 5.61 -23.57 -4.43
C LEU A 269 5.28 -25.01 -4.03
N PRO A 270 5.72 -26.01 -4.82
CA PRO A 270 6.57 -25.92 -6.01
C PRO A 270 5.82 -25.55 -7.31
N ARG A 271 4.50 -25.35 -7.27
CA ARG A 271 3.68 -25.02 -8.45
C ARG A 271 3.82 -23.54 -8.83
N ASN A 272 4.88 -23.19 -9.54
CA ASN A 272 5.11 -21.83 -10.03
C ASN A 272 4.02 -21.38 -11.01
N ASP A 273 2.91 -20.88 -10.48
CA ASP A 273 1.76 -20.32 -11.20
C ASP A 273 1.98 -18.85 -11.63
N HIS A 274 3.16 -18.31 -11.27
CA HIS A 274 3.58 -16.94 -11.54
C HIS A 274 2.68 -15.86 -10.92
N ASN A 275 2.01 -16.14 -9.79
CA ASN A 275 1.19 -15.16 -9.07
C ASN A 275 1.48 -15.11 -7.56
N GLN A 276 2.70 -14.71 -7.20
CA GLN A 276 3.20 -14.77 -5.82
C GLN A 276 2.91 -13.52 -4.98
N ALA A 277 1.95 -12.70 -5.40
CA ALA A 277 1.70 -11.37 -4.84
C ALA A 277 0.86 -11.39 -3.54
N THR A 278 0.77 -12.53 -2.85
CA THR A 278 -0.01 -12.70 -1.61
C THR A 278 0.84 -13.32 -0.50
N CYS A 279 0.41 -13.20 0.75
CA CYS A 279 1.12 -13.83 1.85
C CYS A 279 1.01 -15.36 1.75
N GLU A 280 -0.17 -15.84 1.36
CA GLU A 280 -0.51 -17.25 1.26
C GLU A 280 0.27 -18.01 0.16
N SER A 281 0.75 -17.29 -0.85
CA SER A 281 1.66 -17.79 -1.90
C SER A 281 2.92 -18.44 -1.33
N CYS A 282 3.42 -17.96 -0.17
CA CYS A 282 4.64 -18.44 0.47
C CYS A 282 4.41 -19.00 1.89
N HIS A 283 3.33 -18.62 2.55
CA HIS A 283 3.00 -19.02 3.91
C HIS A 283 1.68 -19.79 3.93
N SER A 284 1.56 -20.81 4.79
CA SER A 284 0.24 -21.44 5.02
C SER A 284 -0.77 -20.40 5.52
N SER A 285 -2.06 -20.60 5.21
CA SER A 285 -3.17 -19.87 5.84
C SER A 285 -3.28 -20.10 7.35
N SER A 286 -2.56 -21.07 7.90
CA SER A 286 -2.45 -21.34 9.34
C SER A 286 -0.98 -21.37 9.79
N PRO A 287 -0.23 -20.26 9.68
CA PRO A 287 1.23 -20.27 9.86
C PRO A 287 1.67 -20.30 11.33
N HIS A 288 0.74 -20.13 12.28
CA HIS A 288 1.05 -20.01 13.70
C HIS A 288 0.95 -21.35 14.43
N GLN A 289 1.80 -21.56 15.44
CA GLN A 289 1.67 -22.70 16.36
C GLN A 289 0.39 -22.60 17.21
N GLN A 290 -0.05 -21.39 17.51
CA GLN A 290 -1.25 -21.16 18.31
C GLN A 290 -2.49 -21.19 17.40
N ALA A 291 -3.34 -22.21 17.58
CA ALA A 291 -4.57 -22.37 16.80
C ALA A 291 -5.47 -21.12 16.83
N ARG A 292 -5.53 -20.41 17.97
CA ARG A 292 -6.31 -19.17 18.08
C ARG A 292 -5.84 -18.08 17.11
N LEU A 293 -4.54 -17.94 16.87
CA LEU A 293 -4.04 -16.97 15.88
C LEU A 293 -4.41 -17.39 14.45
N ASN A 294 -4.35 -18.69 14.15
CA ASN A 294 -4.79 -19.19 12.84
C ASN A 294 -6.27 -18.90 12.57
N MET A 295 -7.13 -19.04 13.57
CA MET A 295 -8.56 -18.67 13.45
C MET A 295 -8.78 -17.18 13.13
N HIS A 296 -7.85 -16.28 13.49
CA HIS A 296 -7.99 -14.87 13.13
C HIS A 296 -7.85 -14.65 11.62
N THR A 297 -7.11 -15.52 10.91
CA THR A 297 -6.91 -15.39 9.46
C THR A 297 -8.20 -15.59 8.64
N ASP A 298 -9.28 -16.06 9.28
CA ASP A 298 -10.61 -16.11 8.66
C ASP A 298 -11.20 -14.73 8.43
N LYS A 299 -10.83 -13.75 9.28
CA LYS A 299 -11.41 -12.41 9.29
C LYS A 299 -10.38 -11.28 9.29
N LEU A 300 -9.11 -11.54 9.56
CA LEU A 300 -8.01 -10.58 9.50
C LEU A 300 -7.08 -10.93 8.35
N ALA A 301 -6.70 -9.92 7.57
CA ALA A 301 -5.59 -10.03 6.63
C ALA A 301 -4.27 -10.12 7.40
N CYS A 302 -3.28 -10.85 6.88
CA CYS A 302 -1.95 -10.98 7.49
C CYS A 302 -1.31 -9.60 7.75
N GLN A 303 -1.48 -8.69 6.79
CA GLN A 303 -1.03 -7.31 6.80
C GLN A 303 -1.54 -6.55 8.04
N THR A 304 -2.78 -6.79 8.47
CA THR A 304 -3.41 -6.10 9.62
C THR A 304 -2.63 -6.34 10.91
N CYS A 305 -2.07 -7.53 11.09
CA CYS A 305 -1.28 -7.90 12.26
C CYS A 305 0.21 -7.64 12.08
N HIS A 306 0.74 -7.84 10.86
CA HIS A 306 2.18 -7.82 10.62
C HIS A 306 2.73 -6.47 10.12
N ILE A 307 1.87 -5.49 9.86
CA ILE A 307 2.27 -4.11 9.52
C ILE A 307 1.66 -3.16 10.56
N PRO A 308 2.29 -3.02 11.75
CA PRO A 308 1.71 -2.30 12.87
C PRO A 308 1.60 -0.78 12.62
N ALA A 309 2.48 -0.25 11.77
CA ALA A 309 2.50 1.13 11.29
C ALA A 309 3.19 1.20 9.92
N PHE A 310 2.87 2.23 9.14
CA PHE A 310 3.56 2.61 7.91
C PHE A 310 4.37 3.90 8.09
N ALA A 311 5.12 4.32 7.07
CA ALA A 311 6.07 5.42 7.13
C ALA A 311 7.07 5.24 8.30
N ARG A 312 7.60 4.01 8.42
CA ARG A 312 8.53 3.62 9.50
C ARG A 312 10.01 3.77 9.12
N GLY A 313 10.29 4.14 7.87
CA GLY A 313 11.65 4.31 7.33
C GLY A 313 12.33 5.62 7.68
N GLY A 314 11.70 6.47 8.50
CA GLY A 314 12.18 7.84 8.77
C GLY A 314 11.87 8.83 7.66
N VAL A 315 10.92 8.50 6.77
CA VAL A 315 10.44 9.39 5.71
C VAL A 315 8.94 9.60 5.90
N ALA A 316 8.55 10.84 6.19
CA ALA A 316 7.15 11.18 6.43
C ALA A 316 6.31 11.10 5.16
N THR A 317 5.10 10.56 5.30
CA THR A 317 4.13 10.48 4.21
C THR A 317 3.05 11.53 4.35
N LYS A 318 2.55 12.06 3.23
CA LYS A 318 1.41 12.99 3.28
C LYS A 318 0.14 12.25 3.72
N THR A 319 -0.56 12.82 4.68
CA THR A 319 -1.85 12.34 5.19
C THR A 319 -2.99 13.30 4.85
N LEU A 320 -2.67 14.56 4.51
CA LEU A 320 -3.62 15.57 4.04
C LEU A 320 -3.05 16.34 2.85
N TRP A 321 -3.93 16.66 1.90
CA TRP A 321 -3.68 17.65 0.86
C TRP A 321 -4.95 18.48 0.60
N ASP A 322 -4.95 19.73 1.07
CA ASP A 322 -6.04 20.68 0.86
C ASP A 322 -5.68 21.69 -0.24
N TRP A 323 -6.21 21.46 -1.45
CA TRP A 323 -6.04 22.37 -2.58
C TRP A 323 -6.83 23.68 -2.45
N SER A 324 -7.86 23.73 -1.59
CA SER A 324 -8.75 24.90 -1.48
C SER A 324 -8.06 26.13 -0.90
N THR A 325 -6.89 25.94 -0.29
CA THR A 325 -6.11 27.01 0.30
C THR A 325 -4.97 27.52 -0.59
N ALA A 326 -4.78 26.93 -1.77
CA ALA A 326 -3.75 27.33 -2.72
C ALA A 326 -3.94 28.79 -3.19
N GLY A 327 -2.85 29.40 -3.66
CA GLY A 327 -2.83 30.77 -4.22
C GLY A 327 -2.42 31.88 -3.26
N LYS A 328 -2.16 31.60 -1.98
CA LYS A 328 -1.68 32.63 -1.03
C LYS A 328 -0.29 33.15 -1.42
N ARG A 329 -0.15 34.48 -1.36
CA ARG A 329 1.07 35.25 -1.65
C ARG A 329 1.44 36.13 -0.45
N ASP A 330 2.70 36.54 -0.37
CA ASP A 330 3.16 37.49 0.64
C ASP A 330 2.76 38.95 0.29
N ALA A 331 3.12 39.90 1.15
CA ALA A 331 2.84 41.32 0.97
C ALA A 331 3.48 41.92 -0.30
N ASN A 332 4.51 41.27 -0.87
CA ASN A 332 5.19 41.70 -2.08
C ASN A 332 4.67 40.96 -3.33
N GLY A 333 3.60 40.17 -3.20
CA GLY A 333 3.01 39.40 -4.28
C GLY A 333 3.77 38.12 -4.65
N LYS A 334 4.78 37.72 -3.86
CA LYS A 334 5.54 36.47 -4.08
C LYS A 334 4.75 35.26 -3.56
N PRO A 335 4.77 34.12 -4.26
CA PRO A 335 4.11 32.90 -3.80
C PRO A 335 4.71 32.41 -2.48
N LEU A 336 3.84 32.03 -1.54
CA LEU A 336 4.25 31.52 -0.24
C LEU A 336 4.66 30.05 -0.30
N PHE A 337 5.75 29.71 0.40
CA PHE A 337 6.21 28.35 0.66
C PHE A 337 6.55 28.26 2.15
N ILE A 338 5.84 27.41 2.88
CA ILE A 338 5.98 27.31 4.32
C ILE A 338 6.33 25.87 4.68
N LYS A 339 7.37 25.71 5.48
CA LYS A 339 7.77 24.41 6.03
C LYS A 339 7.28 24.25 7.48
N ASP A 340 7.13 23.01 7.91
CA ASP A 340 7.01 22.68 9.33
C ASP A 340 8.40 22.62 10.00
N ASP A 341 8.41 22.33 11.30
CA ASP A 341 9.64 22.27 12.11
C ASP A 341 10.56 21.09 11.73
N HIS A 342 10.04 20.12 10.98
CA HIS A 342 10.78 18.98 10.44
C HIS A 342 11.27 19.23 9.00
N GLY A 343 11.00 20.41 8.43
CA GLY A 343 11.42 20.80 7.09
C GLY A 343 10.52 20.30 5.96
N HIS A 344 9.39 19.64 6.27
CA HIS A 344 8.39 19.27 5.27
C HIS A 344 7.63 20.49 4.79
N LEU A 345 7.29 20.54 3.51
CA LEU A 345 6.49 21.62 2.94
C LEU A 345 5.05 21.48 3.46
N LYS A 346 4.65 22.25 4.48
CA LYS A 346 3.28 22.24 5.04
C LYS A 346 2.30 23.10 4.24
N TYR A 347 2.81 24.05 3.44
CA TYR A 347 2.00 24.85 2.53
C TYR A 347 2.81 25.26 1.29
N SER A 348 2.19 25.26 0.12
CA SER A 348 2.68 26.05 -1.02
C SER A 348 1.58 26.76 -1.77
N ALA A 349 1.88 27.93 -2.34
CA ALA A 349 0.95 28.66 -3.18
C ALA A 349 0.42 27.80 -4.33
N ALA A 350 1.25 26.92 -4.89
CA ALA A 350 0.89 26.09 -6.04
C ALA A 350 -0.05 24.92 -5.68
N LYS A 351 -0.09 24.49 -4.41
CA LYS A 351 -0.70 23.21 -4.04
C LYS A 351 -1.58 23.25 -2.78
N GLY A 352 -1.55 24.32 -2.01
CA GLY A 352 -2.32 24.47 -0.78
C GLY A 352 -1.63 23.86 0.44
N ASP A 353 -2.43 23.44 1.42
CA ASP A 353 -1.96 22.95 2.72
C ASP A 353 -1.73 21.42 2.71
N PHE A 354 -0.76 21.00 3.52
CA PHE A 354 -0.34 19.61 3.68
C PHE A 354 -0.24 19.23 5.16
N ALA A 355 -0.54 17.97 5.46
CA ALA A 355 -0.13 17.33 6.71
C ALA A 355 0.64 16.05 6.39
N TYR A 356 1.54 15.71 7.32
CA TYR A 356 2.43 14.56 7.20
C TYR A 356 2.33 13.69 8.45
N GLY A 357 2.73 12.43 8.30
CA GLY A 357 2.86 11.50 9.41
C GLY A 357 4.02 10.53 9.21
N GLU A 358 4.61 10.13 10.33
CA GLU A 358 5.59 9.05 10.46
C GLU A 358 5.08 8.04 11.47
N ASN A 359 5.48 6.77 11.31
CA ASN A 359 5.02 5.67 12.18
C ASN A 359 3.48 5.65 12.33
N VAL A 360 2.78 5.90 11.23
CA VAL A 360 1.34 6.09 11.22
C VAL A 360 0.65 4.75 11.35
N ARG A 361 -0.26 4.64 12.32
CA ARG A 361 -1.12 3.47 12.47
C ARG A 361 -2.15 3.42 11.32
N PRO A 362 -2.34 2.27 10.65
CA PRO A 362 -3.35 2.14 9.61
C PRO A 362 -4.77 2.33 10.13
N GLU A 363 -5.66 2.79 9.25
CA GLU A 363 -7.10 2.58 9.42
C GLU A 363 -7.46 1.17 8.95
N TYR A 364 -8.47 0.56 9.59
CA TYR A 364 -8.84 -0.82 9.31
C TYR A 364 -10.26 -0.88 8.76
N LYS A 365 -10.43 -1.55 7.63
CA LYS A 365 -11.72 -1.70 6.92
C LYS A 365 -11.91 -3.12 6.45
N TRP A 366 -13.17 -3.57 6.35
CA TRP A 366 -13.48 -4.78 5.61
C TRP A 366 -13.16 -4.60 4.13
N TYR A 367 -12.59 -5.65 3.54
CA TYR A 367 -12.30 -5.72 2.12
C TYR A 367 -12.53 -7.13 1.60
N ASN A 368 -13.32 -7.26 0.53
CA ASN A 368 -13.72 -8.52 -0.10
C ASN A 368 -13.17 -8.72 -1.52
N GLY A 369 -12.33 -7.81 -2.01
CA GLY A 369 -11.76 -7.84 -3.36
C GLY A 369 -12.30 -6.76 -4.29
N VAL A 370 -13.33 -6.01 -3.86
CA VAL A 370 -13.98 -4.99 -4.68
C VAL A 370 -13.61 -3.57 -4.22
N VAL A 371 -13.12 -2.76 -5.17
CA VAL A 371 -12.80 -1.34 -4.99
C VAL A 371 -13.60 -0.51 -5.99
N HIS A 372 -14.42 0.41 -5.48
CA HIS A 372 -15.23 1.34 -6.26
C HIS A 372 -14.47 2.64 -6.51
N GLN A 373 -13.60 2.62 -7.51
CA GLN A 373 -12.77 3.76 -7.87
C GLN A 373 -13.55 4.75 -8.77
N LEU A 374 -13.50 6.04 -8.42
CA LEU A 374 -14.12 7.10 -9.20
C LEU A 374 -13.24 7.55 -10.39
N THR A 375 -13.91 7.86 -11.50
CA THR A 375 -13.39 8.50 -12.72
C THR A 375 -13.98 9.91 -12.86
N PHE A 376 -13.39 10.74 -13.73
CA PHE A 376 -13.85 12.12 -13.95
C PHE A 376 -15.26 12.23 -14.58
N THR A 377 -15.78 11.12 -15.10
CA THR A 377 -17.12 11.02 -15.67
C THR A 377 -18.19 10.58 -14.66
N ASP A 378 -17.79 10.15 -13.46
CA ASP A 378 -18.76 9.72 -12.46
C ASP A 378 -19.40 10.92 -11.77
N ARG A 379 -20.71 10.82 -11.52
CA ARG A 379 -21.42 11.76 -10.69
C ARG A 379 -21.15 11.50 -9.21
N ILE A 380 -20.93 12.56 -8.44
CA ILE A 380 -20.60 12.50 -7.01
C ILE A 380 -21.75 12.99 -6.13
N ASP A 381 -21.73 12.55 -4.87
CA ASP A 381 -22.56 13.08 -3.79
C ASP A 381 -21.72 14.08 -2.98
N ASP A 382 -22.05 15.36 -3.11
CA ASP A 382 -21.33 16.48 -2.51
C ASP A 382 -21.86 16.90 -1.13
N THR A 383 -22.80 16.13 -0.57
CA THR A 383 -23.36 16.38 0.78
C THR A 383 -22.52 15.78 1.91
N LYS A 384 -21.52 14.96 1.56
CA LYS A 384 -20.65 14.24 2.49
C LYS A 384 -19.22 14.21 1.98
N VAL A 385 -18.31 13.74 2.84
CA VAL A 385 -16.92 13.45 2.44
C VAL A 385 -16.92 12.38 1.35
N LEU A 386 -16.34 12.70 0.19
CA LEU A 386 -16.32 11.82 -0.96
C LEU A 386 -15.21 10.77 -0.82
N GLU A 387 -15.58 9.49 -0.80
CA GLU A 387 -14.61 8.41 -0.84
C GLU A 387 -14.26 8.06 -2.29
N LEU A 388 -13.04 8.38 -2.72
CA LEU A 388 -12.60 8.25 -4.12
C LEU A 388 -12.44 6.80 -4.57
N ASN A 389 -12.24 5.88 -3.62
CA ASN A 389 -12.06 4.46 -3.87
C ASN A 389 -12.58 3.62 -2.70
N ARG A 390 -13.89 3.67 -2.52
CA ARG A 390 -14.58 2.90 -1.47
C ARG A 390 -14.26 1.42 -1.62
N VAL A 391 -13.91 0.77 -0.52
CA VAL A 391 -13.69 -0.67 -0.43
C VAL A 391 -14.96 -1.35 0.09
N GLU A 392 -15.31 -2.51 -0.47
CA GLU A 392 -16.48 -3.28 0.00
C GLU A 392 -16.08 -4.44 0.92
N GLY A 393 -17.00 -4.78 1.81
CA GLY A 393 -16.91 -5.94 2.68
C GLY A 393 -17.71 -5.71 3.97
N SER A 394 -17.96 -6.80 4.67
CA SER A 394 -18.59 -6.78 6.00
C SER A 394 -18.22 -8.04 6.76
N ALA A 395 -18.54 -8.08 8.05
CA ALA A 395 -18.36 -9.27 8.87
C ALA A 395 -19.11 -10.50 8.32
N GLN A 396 -20.26 -10.30 7.65
CA GLN A 396 -21.09 -11.38 7.11
C GLN A 396 -20.57 -11.91 5.76
N ASP A 397 -19.73 -11.15 5.07
CA ASP A 397 -19.15 -11.57 3.80
C ASP A 397 -18.05 -12.63 4.05
N PRO A 398 -18.19 -13.85 3.51
CA PRO A 398 -17.21 -14.93 3.70
C PRO A 398 -15.88 -14.68 2.96
N ASN A 399 -15.87 -13.79 1.97
CA ASN A 399 -14.68 -13.40 1.22
C ASN A 399 -13.98 -12.18 1.82
N ALA A 400 -14.63 -11.48 2.75
CA ALA A 400 -14.08 -10.30 3.37
C ALA A 400 -13.12 -10.60 4.52
N ARG A 401 -12.03 -9.84 4.57
CA ARG A 401 -11.14 -9.71 5.72
C ARG A 401 -10.98 -8.25 6.10
N ILE A 402 -10.54 -7.99 7.32
CA ILE A 402 -10.16 -6.66 7.78
C ILE A 402 -8.73 -6.40 7.31
N TRP A 403 -8.56 -5.35 6.51
CA TRP A 403 -7.31 -4.93 5.88
C TRP A 403 -6.82 -3.57 6.43
N PRO A 404 -5.50 -3.33 6.46
CA PRO A 404 -4.94 -2.05 6.85
C PRO A 404 -4.82 -1.09 5.64
N PHE A 405 -5.18 0.17 5.86
CA PHE A 405 -5.11 1.22 4.86
C PHE A 405 -4.42 2.46 5.40
N LYS A 406 -3.61 3.11 4.57
CA LYS A 406 -3.39 4.55 4.66
C LYS A 406 -4.63 5.23 4.10
N VAL A 407 -5.21 6.13 4.87
CA VAL A 407 -6.26 7.03 4.38
C VAL A 407 -5.66 8.38 4.09
N MET A 408 -5.63 8.76 2.82
CA MET A 408 -5.25 10.10 2.39
C MET A 408 -6.49 10.99 2.47
N LEU A 409 -6.44 12.02 3.31
CA LEU A 409 -7.44 13.07 3.36
C LEU A 409 -7.12 14.11 2.29
N GLY A 410 -8.13 14.74 1.73
CA GLY A 410 -7.89 15.87 0.86
C GLY A 410 -9.11 16.75 0.68
N LYS A 411 -8.90 17.87 -0.01
CA LYS A 411 -9.97 18.75 -0.44
C LYS A 411 -9.62 19.30 -1.81
N GLN A 412 -10.46 19.03 -2.81
CA GLN A 412 -10.13 19.27 -4.22
C GLN A 412 -11.31 19.88 -4.98
N ALA A 413 -11.01 20.49 -6.11
CA ALA A 413 -12.03 21.13 -6.94
C ALA A 413 -12.97 20.10 -7.57
N TYR A 414 -14.24 20.50 -7.75
CA TYR A 414 -15.27 19.74 -8.46
C TYR A 414 -16.27 20.72 -9.10
N ASP A 415 -16.99 20.26 -10.13
CA ASP A 415 -18.04 21.02 -10.80
C ASP A 415 -19.34 20.97 -9.99
N THR A 416 -19.79 22.13 -9.51
CA THR A 416 -20.93 22.21 -8.57
C THR A 416 -22.29 21.95 -9.22
N GLU A 417 -22.40 22.12 -10.53
CA GLU A 417 -23.66 21.93 -11.27
C GLU A 417 -23.71 20.52 -11.85
N ASN A 418 -22.64 20.07 -12.52
CA ASN A 418 -22.56 18.73 -13.09
C ASN A 418 -22.35 17.64 -12.04
N LYS A 419 -21.90 18.03 -10.82
CA LYS A 419 -21.55 17.11 -9.73
C LYS A 419 -20.52 16.07 -10.18
N THR A 420 -19.44 16.52 -10.81
CA THR A 420 -18.32 15.67 -11.26
C THR A 420 -17.02 16.23 -10.73
N LEU A 421 -16.01 15.38 -10.56
CA LEU A 421 -14.64 15.85 -10.32
C LEU A 421 -14.11 16.53 -11.59
N VAL A 422 -13.27 17.53 -11.43
CA VAL A 422 -12.69 18.27 -12.56
C VAL A 422 -11.26 17.84 -12.86
N VAL A 423 -10.89 17.89 -14.15
CA VAL A 423 -9.51 17.87 -14.59
C VAL A 423 -8.94 19.27 -14.40
N ASN A 424 -7.83 19.37 -13.68
CA ASN A 424 -7.19 20.64 -13.34
C ASN A 424 -5.84 20.72 -14.06
N HIS A 425 -5.65 21.72 -14.92
CA HIS A 425 -4.39 21.94 -15.65
C HIS A 425 -3.34 22.58 -14.74
N VAL A 426 -2.59 21.75 -14.02
CA VAL A 426 -1.69 22.24 -12.97
C VAL A 426 -0.28 22.55 -13.46
N TYR A 427 0.19 21.86 -14.50
CA TYR A 427 1.56 21.91 -14.98
C TYR A 427 1.66 22.37 -16.44
N GLY A 428 2.55 23.32 -16.71
CA GLY A 428 2.81 23.83 -18.06
C GLY A 428 3.39 25.24 -18.01
N ASP A 429 4.11 25.65 -19.06
CA ASP A 429 4.65 27.01 -19.18
C ASP A 429 3.71 27.95 -19.97
N ASP A 430 2.42 27.84 -19.68
CA ASP A 430 1.34 28.63 -20.30
C ASP A 430 0.63 29.52 -19.26
N ASP A 431 -0.34 30.32 -19.71
CA ASP A 431 -1.09 31.26 -18.88
C ASP A 431 -2.32 30.63 -18.17
N THR A 432 -2.53 29.33 -18.37
CA THR A 432 -3.62 28.55 -17.76
C THR A 432 -3.16 27.59 -16.67
N SER A 433 -1.86 27.28 -16.59
CA SER A 433 -1.32 26.34 -15.60
C SER A 433 -1.45 26.86 -14.16
N LEU A 434 -2.00 26.03 -13.26
CA LEU A 434 -2.27 26.46 -11.88
C LEU A 434 -0.98 26.80 -11.12
N TRP A 435 0.09 26.03 -11.29
CA TRP A 435 1.31 26.21 -10.51
C TRP A 435 2.06 27.50 -10.82
N LYS A 436 1.80 28.11 -11.99
CA LYS A 436 2.39 29.39 -12.38
C LYS A 436 1.43 30.57 -12.12
N ASN A 437 0.15 30.38 -12.44
CA ASN A 437 -0.81 31.48 -12.50
C ASN A 437 -1.71 31.57 -11.26
N TYR A 438 -1.87 30.47 -10.51
CA TYR A 438 -2.69 30.39 -9.29
C TYR A 438 -4.18 30.74 -9.51
N ASP A 439 -4.70 30.49 -10.72
CA ASP A 439 -6.10 30.71 -11.11
C ASP A 439 -6.78 29.36 -11.39
N PHE A 440 -7.62 28.91 -10.45
CA PHE A 440 -8.38 27.66 -10.60
C PHE A 440 -9.40 27.71 -11.74
N SER A 441 -10.05 28.85 -11.98
CA SER A 441 -11.10 28.92 -12.99
C SER A 441 -10.51 28.69 -14.38
N LYS A 442 -9.41 29.38 -14.69
CA LYS A 442 -8.67 29.18 -15.94
C LYS A 442 -8.10 27.76 -16.06
N SER A 443 -7.49 27.26 -14.99
CA SER A 443 -6.85 25.95 -14.97
C SER A 443 -7.86 24.79 -15.15
N ILE A 444 -9.02 24.88 -14.51
CA ILE A 444 -10.10 23.90 -14.65
C ILE A 444 -10.68 23.96 -16.06
N GLN A 445 -10.97 25.17 -16.58
CA GLN A 445 -11.48 25.32 -17.95
C GLN A 445 -10.53 24.66 -18.96
N ALA A 446 -9.24 24.99 -18.91
CA ALA A 446 -8.23 24.42 -19.81
C ALA A 446 -8.12 22.90 -19.68
N GLY A 447 -8.11 22.37 -18.45
CA GLY A 447 -8.04 20.92 -18.19
C GLY A 447 -9.25 20.16 -18.70
N MET A 448 -10.46 20.70 -18.50
CA MET A 448 -11.71 20.10 -18.94
C MET A 448 -11.86 20.16 -20.47
N ASP A 449 -11.50 21.28 -21.10
CA ASP A 449 -11.48 21.42 -22.56
C ASP A 449 -10.49 20.45 -23.21
N TYR A 450 -9.28 20.33 -22.64
CA TYR A 450 -8.29 19.38 -23.08
C TYR A 450 -8.80 17.94 -23.04
N ALA A 451 -9.46 17.58 -21.94
CA ALA A 451 -10.05 16.26 -21.69
C ALA A 451 -11.32 16.00 -22.52
N GLY A 452 -11.93 17.05 -23.12
CA GLY A 452 -13.21 16.95 -23.81
C GLY A 452 -14.37 16.62 -22.87
N LEU A 453 -14.31 17.09 -21.62
CA LEU A 453 -15.32 16.84 -20.59
C LEU A 453 -16.16 18.10 -20.35
N PRO A 454 -17.47 17.97 -20.05
CA PRO A 454 -18.32 19.12 -19.79
C PRO A 454 -17.93 19.83 -18.51
N TYR A 455 -17.88 21.16 -18.56
CA TYR A 455 -17.67 22.02 -17.40
C TYR A 455 -18.73 23.12 -17.40
N SER A 456 -19.38 23.33 -16.25
CA SER A 456 -20.46 24.31 -16.09
C SER A 456 -19.97 25.76 -15.97
N GLY A 457 -18.66 25.97 -15.86
CA GLY A 457 -18.07 27.28 -15.51
C GLY A 457 -18.08 27.58 -14.01
N LYS A 458 -18.64 26.69 -13.18
CA LYS A 458 -18.68 26.84 -11.72
C LYS A 458 -18.00 25.67 -11.04
N PHE A 459 -17.16 25.98 -10.06
CA PHE A 459 -16.51 24.97 -9.23
C PHE A 459 -16.62 25.31 -7.75
N GLY A 460 -16.51 24.28 -6.93
CA GLY A 460 -16.36 24.37 -5.49
C GLY A 460 -15.26 23.41 -5.04
N PHE A 461 -15.07 23.29 -3.73
CA PHE A 461 -14.13 22.33 -3.15
C PHE A 461 -14.88 21.31 -2.31
N ILE A 462 -14.57 20.04 -2.52
CA ILE A 462 -15.17 18.92 -1.78
C ILE A 462 -14.10 18.19 -0.97
N GLU A 463 -14.44 17.81 0.25
CA GLU A 463 -13.60 16.96 1.09
C GLU A 463 -13.60 15.52 0.55
N THR A 464 -12.43 14.91 0.53
CA THR A 464 -12.20 13.59 -0.04
C THR A 464 -11.41 12.69 0.90
N ARG A 465 -11.63 11.39 0.76
CA ARG A 465 -10.80 10.33 1.36
C ARG A 465 -10.41 9.33 0.30
N MET A 466 -9.18 8.83 0.37
CA MET A 466 -8.69 7.80 -0.53
C MET A 466 -7.92 6.73 0.25
N ASN A 467 -8.31 5.47 0.05
CA ASN A 467 -7.74 4.30 0.68
C ASN A 467 -6.53 3.78 -0.10
N TRP A 468 -5.41 3.58 0.58
CA TRP A 468 -4.21 2.96 0.02
C TRP A 468 -3.88 1.72 0.84
N PHE A 469 -3.89 0.56 0.19
CA PHE A 469 -3.52 -0.69 0.85
C PHE A 469 -2.11 -0.58 1.41
N ILE A 470 -1.94 -1.07 2.65
CA ILE A 470 -0.63 -1.21 3.29
C ILE A 470 -0.22 -2.67 3.20
N THR A 471 0.79 -2.96 2.39
CA THR A 471 1.21 -4.33 2.03
C THR A 471 2.71 -4.57 2.17
N HIS A 472 3.49 -3.53 2.41
CA HIS A 472 4.93 -3.59 2.61
C HIS A 472 5.30 -3.09 4.01
N MET A 473 6.60 -3.06 4.32
CA MET A 473 7.11 -2.82 5.66
C MET A 473 6.57 -3.87 6.64
N VAL A 474 6.69 -5.14 6.29
CA VAL A 474 6.32 -6.24 7.19
C VAL A 474 7.31 -6.29 8.34
N ALA A 475 6.84 -6.06 9.56
CA ALA A 475 7.68 -6.00 10.75
C ALA A 475 8.12 -7.40 11.21
N PRO A 476 9.21 -7.51 12.01
CA PRO A 476 9.54 -8.75 12.70
C PRO A 476 8.37 -9.31 13.50
N LYS A 477 8.27 -10.65 13.60
CA LYS A 477 7.15 -11.33 14.27
C LYS A 477 6.98 -10.90 15.73
N GLU A 478 8.05 -10.50 16.40
CA GLU A 478 8.06 -10.00 17.78
C GLU A 478 7.36 -8.64 17.92
N LYS A 479 7.15 -7.93 16.80
CA LYS A 479 6.48 -6.63 16.71
C LYS A 479 5.15 -6.69 15.98
N ALA A 480 4.64 -7.90 15.72
CA ALA A 480 3.27 -8.07 15.29
C ALA A 480 2.30 -7.50 16.34
N VAL A 481 1.16 -7.00 15.87
CA VAL A 481 0.15 -6.36 16.72
C VAL A 481 -0.29 -7.30 17.85
N PRO A 482 -0.16 -6.90 19.13
CA PRO A 482 -0.60 -7.73 20.25
C PRO A 482 -2.12 -7.73 20.40
N CYS A 483 -2.66 -8.81 20.98
CA CYS A 483 -4.10 -9.01 21.16
C CYS A 483 -4.79 -7.80 21.82
N ALA A 484 -4.16 -7.23 22.85
CA ALA A 484 -4.73 -6.14 23.63
C ALA A 484 -5.02 -4.89 22.78
N GLU A 485 -4.22 -4.59 21.75
CA GLU A 485 -4.43 -3.41 20.91
C GLU A 485 -5.68 -3.53 20.04
N CYS A 486 -6.12 -4.74 19.71
CA CYS A 486 -7.37 -4.97 18.96
C CYS A 486 -8.57 -5.15 19.90
N HIS A 487 -8.40 -5.94 20.96
CA HIS A 487 -9.47 -6.35 21.87
C HIS A 487 -9.73 -5.36 23.03
N MET A 488 -8.96 -4.27 23.14
CA MET A 488 -9.23 -3.24 24.14
C MET A 488 -10.51 -2.46 23.84
N ARG A 489 -11.06 -1.89 24.90
CA ARG A 489 -12.23 -1.02 24.83
C ARG A 489 -11.84 0.41 24.49
N GLY A 490 -12.77 1.10 23.83
CA GLY A 490 -12.64 2.53 23.52
C GLY A 490 -12.01 2.80 22.15
N GLU A 491 -11.94 4.08 21.82
CA GLU A 491 -11.54 4.58 20.50
C GLU A 491 -10.06 4.33 20.18
N GLN A 492 -9.25 4.06 21.21
CA GLN A 492 -7.82 3.73 21.04
C GLN A 492 -7.59 2.31 20.50
N GLY A 493 -8.59 1.42 20.52
CA GLY A 493 -8.45 0.08 19.96
C GLY A 493 -8.28 0.10 18.43
N ARG A 494 -7.40 -0.75 17.88
CA ARG A 494 -7.15 -0.90 16.43
C ARG A 494 -8.41 -1.08 15.62
N LEU A 495 -9.30 -1.94 16.10
CA LEU A 495 -10.53 -2.27 15.41
C LEU A 495 -11.73 -1.43 15.85
N ALA A 496 -11.54 -0.27 16.50
CA ALA A 496 -12.64 0.53 17.05
C ALA A 496 -13.74 0.87 16.02
N ALA A 497 -13.37 1.10 14.75
CA ALA A 497 -14.30 1.39 13.66
C ALA A 497 -15.06 0.15 13.12
N ILE A 498 -14.66 -1.06 13.50
CA ILE A 498 -15.30 -2.32 13.06
C ILE A 498 -16.38 -2.71 14.07
N THR A 499 -17.64 -2.38 13.81
CA THR A 499 -18.75 -2.50 14.77
C THR A 499 -19.78 -3.57 14.39
N ASP A 500 -19.61 -4.23 13.26
CA ASP A 500 -20.54 -5.20 12.67
C ASP A 500 -20.23 -6.67 13.05
N LEU A 501 -19.28 -6.89 13.96
CA LEU A 501 -19.05 -8.17 14.64
C LEU A 501 -18.87 -7.99 16.14
N TYR A 502 -19.10 -9.08 16.88
CA TYR A 502 -18.78 -9.16 18.30
C TYR A 502 -17.29 -9.48 18.49
N LEU A 503 -16.54 -8.56 19.08
CA LEU A 503 -15.13 -8.71 19.40
C LEU A 503 -14.96 -8.99 20.90
N PRO A 504 -14.51 -10.19 21.31
CA PRO A 504 -14.30 -10.52 22.71
C PRO A 504 -13.38 -9.53 23.43
N GLY A 505 -13.70 -9.17 24.67
CA GLY A 505 -12.92 -8.19 25.45
C GLY A 505 -13.31 -6.73 25.18
N ARG A 506 -13.53 -6.37 23.92
CA ARG A 506 -13.99 -5.03 23.52
C ARG A 506 -15.50 -4.89 23.74
N ASP A 507 -16.28 -5.74 23.09
CA ASP A 507 -17.73 -5.62 23.08
C ASP A 507 -18.36 -6.25 24.30
N ARG A 508 -19.61 -5.85 24.58
CA ARG A 508 -20.43 -6.42 25.64
C ARG A 508 -21.72 -6.93 25.05
N ASN A 509 -22.18 -8.05 25.57
CA ASN A 509 -23.51 -8.54 25.31
C ASN A 509 -24.22 -8.69 26.65
N ARG A 510 -25.22 -7.85 26.90
CA ARG A 510 -25.91 -7.79 28.20
C ARG A 510 -26.45 -9.15 28.65
N TRP A 511 -26.91 -9.98 27.73
CA TRP A 511 -27.43 -11.31 28.06
C TRP A 511 -26.31 -12.28 28.40
N VAL A 512 -25.23 -12.31 27.60
CA VAL A 512 -24.06 -13.14 27.90
C VAL A 512 -23.42 -12.73 29.21
N ASP A 513 -23.26 -11.42 29.44
CA ASP A 513 -22.70 -10.87 30.68
C ASP A 513 -23.59 -11.22 31.87
N LEU A 514 -24.93 -11.10 31.74
CA LEU A 514 -25.87 -11.47 32.79
C LEU A 514 -25.82 -12.96 33.11
N PHE A 515 -25.97 -13.84 32.11
CA PHE A 515 -25.95 -15.28 32.30
C PHE A 515 -24.60 -15.77 32.83
N GLY A 516 -23.50 -15.22 32.31
CA GLY A 516 -22.16 -15.51 32.82
C GLY A 516 -21.99 -15.07 34.27
N THR A 517 -22.47 -13.88 34.63
CA THR A 517 -22.44 -13.39 36.02
C THR A 517 -23.27 -14.27 36.94
N LEU A 518 -24.49 -14.64 36.53
CA LEU A 518 -25.36 -15.53 37.29
C LEU A 518 -24.77 -16.93 37.44
N ALA A 519 -24.10 -17.47 36.42
CA ALA A 519 -23.43 -18.75 36.49
C ALA A 519 -22.25 -18.73 37.48
N ILE A 520 -21.43 -17.67 37.46
CA ILE A 520 -20.34 -17.48 38.42
C ILE A 520 -20.89 -17.33 39.85
N ALA A 521 -21.89 -16.47 40.03
CA ALA A 521 -22.53 -16.26 41.34
C ALA A 521 -23.17 -17.55 41.86
N GLY A 522 -23.83 -18.32 40.99
CA GLY A 522 -24.42 -19.61 41.31
C GLY A 522 -23.37 -20.66 41.69
N ALA A 523 -22.24 -20.72 40.98
CA ALA A 523 -21.14 -21.64 41.30
C ALA A 523 -20.48 -21.30 42.66
N ILE A 524 -20.22 -20.02 42.92
CA ILE A 524 -19.68 -19.55 44.20
C ILE A 524 -20.68 -19.84 45.32
N GLY A 525 -21.96 -19.50 45.12
CA GLY A 525 -23.03 -19.74 46.08
C GLY A 525 -23.19 -21.22 46.40
N GLY A 526 -23.31 -22.06 45.37
CA GLY A 526 -23.43 -23.52 45.52
C GLY A 526 -22.23 -24.14 46.23
N SER A 527 -21.01 -23.73 45.88
CA SER A 527 -19.79 -24.22 46.53
C SER A 527 -19.70 -23.78 47.99
N THR A 528 -20.11 -22.54 48.30
CA THR A 528 -20.14 -22.01 49.66
C THR A 528 -21.17 -22.73 50.52
N VAL A 529 -22.39 -22.92 50.01
CA VAL A 529 -23.45 -23.68 50.69
C VAL A 529 -23.01 -25.12 50.93
N HIS A 530 -22.43 -25.78 49.93
CA HIS A 530 -21.90 -27.13 50.07
C HIS A 530 -20.80 -27.21 51.14
N GLY A 531 -19.88 -26.25 51.15
CA GLY A 531 -18.82 -26.15 52.17
C GLY A 531 -19.37 -25.92 53.58
N LEU A 532 -20.34 -25.02 53.75
CA LEU A 532 -20.98 -24.76 55.05
C LEU A 532 -21.74 -25.99 55.56
N ILE A 533 -22.48 -26.69 54.70
CA ILE A 533 -23.16 -27.94 55.06
C ILE A 533 -22.14 -28.97 55.56
N ARG A 534 -20.99 -29.11 54.89
CA ARG A 534 -19.90 -30.00 55.35
C ARG A 534 -19.36 -29.62 56.73
N ILE A 535 -19.15 -28.34 57.01
CA ILE A 535 -18.65 -27.88 58.33
C ILE A 535 -19.69 -28.12 59.43
N LEU A 536 -20.95 -27.76 59.20
CA LEU A 536 -22.03 -27.91 60.18
C LEU A 536 -22.32 -29.39 60.49
N THR A 537 -22.31 -30.26 59.48
CA THR A 537 -22.49 -31.71 59.67
C THR A 537 -21.31 -32.34 60.41
N ARG A 538 -20.06 -31.88 60.19
CA ARG A 538 -18.89 -32.33 60.97
C ARG A 538 -19.00 -31.93 62.44
N ARG A 539 -19.35 -30.67 62.73
CA ARG A 539 -19.53 -30.18 64.11
C ARG A 539 -20.66 -30.90 64.86
N ARG A 540 -21.75 -31.27 64.17
CA ARG A 540 -22.79 -32.13 64.77
C ARG A 540 -22.25 -33.50 65.14
N LYS A 541 -21.38 -34.09 64.32
CA LYS A 541 -20.74 -35.37 64.62
C LYS A 541 -19.79 -35.31 65.81
N GLU A 542 -19.06 -34.20 65.96
CA GLU A 542 -18.15 -33.94 67.09
C GLU A 542 -18.90 -33.64 68.41
N ASN A 543 -20.10 -33.03 68.38
CA ASN A 543 -20.93 -32.76 69.57
C ASN A 543 -21.85 -33.93 69.99
N THR A 544 -21.87 -35.03 69.23
CA THR A 544 -22.67 -36.24 69.54
C THR A 544 -21.76 -37.43 69.95
N GLN A 545 -20.47 -37.16 70.16
CA GLN A 545 -19.55 -38.00 70.94
C GLN A 545 -19.30 -37.31 72.26
#